data_AF-A0A9J6FQS5-F1
#
_entry.id   AF-A0A9J6FQS5-F1
#
_cell.length_a   1.000
_cell.length_b   1.000
_cell.length_c   1.000
_cell.angle_alpha   90.00
_cell.angle_beta   90.00
_cell.angle_gamma   90.00
#
_symmetry.space_group_name_H-M   'P 1'
#
loop_
_entity.id
_entity.type
_entity.pdbx_description
1 polymer ?
#
loop_
_entity_poly.entity_id
_entity_poly.type
_entity_poly.pdbx_seq_one_letter_code
_entity_poly.pdbx_strand_id
1 'polypeptide(L)'
;MSNSLAIFSHSTASALRFMVEHENWDRAVLTTAWFIDQVNHWFDLMCSRSPTTALSLYDQEKYRSAVRFLQKFKEMFETVQIGGGEFKPVQTGIILSTASILDLQHRLLHNEGYKFVLTSRFTQDSLENFFSTVRQRNPIPTPLEFKCALRIIAMAQYLRH
;
A
#
# COMPACT_ATOMS: atom_id res chain seq x y z
N MET A 1 2.59 -6.24 -12.80
CA MET A 1 1.88 -5.28 -11.93
C MET A 1 0.46 -5.79 -11.78
N SER A 2 -0.07 -5.86 -10.57
CA SER A 2 -1.40 -6.39 -10.28
C SER A 2 -2.49 -5.55 -10.96
N ASN A 3 -3.39 -6.17 -11.72
CA ASN A 3 -4.50 -5.52 -12.44
C ASN A 3 -5.33 -4.57 -11.56
N SER A 4 -5.41 -4.82 -10.25
CA SER A 4 -6.15 -3.98 -9.30
C SER A 4 -5.62 -2.55 -9.19
N LEU A 5 -4.31 -2.32 -9.37
CA LEU A 5 -3.75 -0.96 -9.33
C LEU A 5 -4.11 -0.13 -10.56
N ALA A 6 -4.39 -0.78 -11.70
CA ALA A 6 -4.89 -0.08 -12.88
C ALA A 6 -6.34 0.38 -12.66
N ILE A 7 -7.14 -0.40 -11.93
CA ILE A 7 -8.52 -0.06 -11.58
C ILE A 7 -8.54 1.06 -10.55
N PHE A 8 -7.83 0.89 -9.43
CA PHE A 8 -7.73 1.87 -8.36
C PHE A 8 -6.64 2.91 -8.66
N SER A 9 -6.79 3.65 -9.76
CA SER A 9 -5.85 4.68 -10.18
C SER A 9 -6.50 6.06 -10.26
N HIS A 10 -5.70 7.10 -10.04
CA HIS A 10 -6.11 8.49 -10.27
C HIS A 10 -6.65 8.72 -11.69
N SER A 11 -6.05 8.05 -12.69
CA SER A 11 -6.49 8.13 -14.09
C SER A 11 -7.90 7.55 -14.27
N THR A 12 -8.20 6.42 -13.63
CA THR A 12 -9.53 5.81 -13.66
C THR A 12 -10.57 6.73 -13.01
N ALA A 13 -10.27 7.29 -11.82
CA ALA A 13 -11.17 8.24 -11.18
C ALA A 13 -11.41 9.49 -12.03
N SER A 14 -10.36 10.02 -12.66
CA SER A 14 -10.45 11.19 -13.55
C SER A 14 -11.30 10.89 -14.79
N ALA A 15 -11.12 9.72 -15.40
CA ALA A 15 -11.92 9.28 -16.53
C ALA A 15 -13.41 9.14 -16.16
N LEU A 16 -13.71 8.57 -14.99
CA LEU A 16 -15.10 8.48 -14.50
C LEU A 16 -15.74 9.85 -14.32
N ARG A 17 -15.02 10.84 -13.78
CA ARG A 17 -15.51 12.23 -13.68
C ARG A 17 -15.77 12.83 -15.06
N PHE A 18 -14.85 12.64 -15.99
CA PHE A 18 -14.99 13.11 -17.37
C PHE A 18 -16.26 12.56 -18.03
N MET A 19 -16.54 11.26 -17.86
CA MET A 19 -17.73 10.61 -18.42
C MET A 19 -19.04 11.16 -17.83
N VAL A 20 -19.06 11.49 -16.53
CA VAL A 20 -20.22 12.15 -15.91
C VAL A 20 -20.41 13.57 -16.46
N GLU A 21 -19.33 14.31 -16.64
CA GLU A 21 -19.37 15.71 -17.08
C GLU A 21 -19.70 15.87 -18.57
N HIS A 22 -19.20 14.98 -19.42
CA HIS A 22 -19.22 15.16 -20.88
C HIS A 22 -20.07 14.11 -21.61
N GLU A 23 -20.22 12.90 -21.05
CA GLU A 23 -20.93 11.77 -21.68
C GLU A 23 -22.26 11.46 -20.97
N ASN A 24 -22.70 12.33 -20.07
CA ASN A 24 -23.99 12.28 -19.38
C ASN A 24 -24.23 10.99 -18.57
N TRP A 25 -23.17 10.42 -17.99
CA TRP A 25 -23.28 9.30 -17.05
C TRP A 25 -23.93 9.72 -15.73
N ASP A 26 -24.50 8.74 -15.00
CA ASP A 26 -25.13 8.98 -13.71
C ASP A 26 -24.14 9.60 -12.71
N ARG A 27 -24.58 10.64 -12.00
CA ARG A 27 -23.82 11.31 -10.94
C ARG A 27 -23.44 10.38 -9.79
N ALA A 28 -24.16 9.27 -9.59
CA ALA A 28 -23.77 8.25 -8.62
C ALA A 28 -22.33 7.72 -8.86
N VAL A 29 -21.86 7.75 -10.12
CA VAL A 29 -20.50 7.37 -10.51
C VAL A 29 -19.43 8.27 -9.88
N LEU A 30 -19.75 9.52 -9.53
CA LEU A 30 -18.81 10.43 -8.87
C LEU A 30 -18.39 9.91 -7.49
N THR A 31 -19.30 9.25 -6.76
CA THR A 31 -18.99 8.61 -5.48
C THR A 31 -17.97 7.49 -5.67
N THR A 32 -18.11 6.69 -6.74
CA THR A 32 -17.15 5.65 -7.11
C THR A 32 -15.79 6.25 -7.48
N ALA A 33 -15.78 7.31 -8.28
CA ALA A 33 -14.54 8.02 -8.64
C ALA A 33 -13.83 8.57 -7.39
N TRP A 34 -14.59 9.18 -6.47
CA TRP A 34 -14.06 9.66 -5.20
C TRP A 34 -13.46 8.53 -4.36
N PHE A 35 -14.15 7.40 -4.22
CA PHE A 35 -13.66 6.24 -3.47
C PHE A 35 -12.38 5.67 -4.09
N ILE A 36 -12.32 5.56 -5.41
CA ILE A 36 -11.11 5.11 -6.12
C ILE A 36 -9.92 6.01 -5.80
N ASP A 37 -10.09 7.33 -5.80
CA ASP A 37 -9.03 8.26 -5.42
C ASP A 37 -8.60 8.11 -3.97
N GLN A 38 -9.54 7.88 -3.03
CA GLN A 38 -9.19 7.62 -1.64
C GLN A 38 -8.31 6.38 -1.54
N VAL A 39 -8.70 5.28 -2.19
CA VAL A 39 -7.94 4.03 -2.16
C VAL A 39 -6.56 4.19 -2.83
N ASN A 40 -6.50 4.86 -3.98
CA ASN A 40 -5.23 5.15 -4.66
C ASN A 40 -4.29 5.95 -3.75
N HIS A 41 -4.77 7.05 -3.16
CA HIS A 41 -3.92 7.90 -2.32
C HIS A 41 -3.47 7.20 -1.05
N TRP A 42 -4.34 6.40 -0.43
CA TRP A 42 -3.95 5.54 0.68
C TRP A 42 -2.88 4.53 0.28
N PHE A 43 -3.04 3.88 -0.86
CA PHE A 43 -2.04 2.93 -1.36
C PHE A 43 -0.69 3.59 -1.60
N ASP A 44 -0.66 4.77 -2.21
CA ASP A 44 0.58 5.54 -2.44
C ASP A 44 1.31 5.85 -1.12
N LEU A 45 0.57 6.24 -0.08
CA LEU A 45 1.12 6.51 1.23
C LEU A 45 1.58 5.26 1.96
N MET A 46 0.89 4.13 1.81
CA MET A 46 1.20 2.86 2.49
C MET A 46 2.31 2.06 1.79
N CYS A 47 2.58 2.35 0.51
CA CYS A 47 3.57 1.66 -0.31
C CYS A 47 4.69 2.60 -0.82
N SER A 48 4.93 3.70 -0.11
CA SER A 48 5.88 4.73 -0.53
C SER A 48 7.33 4.27 -0.50
N ARG A 49 8.02 4.43 -1.64
CA ARG A 49 9.39 3.93 -1.89
C ARG A 49 10.46 5.01 -1.99
N SER A 50 10.08 6.28 -2.22
CA SER A 50 11.03 7.38 -2.33
C SER A 50 10.86 8.37 -1.18
N PRO A 51 11.96 9.04 -0.75
CA PRO A 51 11.86 10.09 0.27
C PRO A 51 10.92 11.23 -0.10
N THR A 52 10.72 11.48 -1.40
CA THR A 52 9.80 12.52 -1.91
C THR A 52 8.32 12.20 -1.69
N THR A 53 7.97 10.92 -1.61
CA THR A 53 6.59 10.45 -1.38
C THR A 53 6.41 9.87 0.02
N ALA A 54 7.47 9.85 0.84
CA ALA A 54 7.49 9.22 2.16
C ALA A 54 6.72 10.06 3.19
N LEU A 55 6.35 9.44 4.32
CA LEU A 55 6.00 10.20 5.51
C LEU A 55 7.29 10.85 6.03
N SER A 56 7.41 12.17 5.90
CA SER A 56 8.67 12.87 6.12
C SER A 56 8.51 14.23 6.77
N LEU A 57 9.43 14.55 7.68
CA LEU A 57 9.52 15.86 8.32
C LEU A 57 10.21 16.93 7.46
N TYR A 58 10.62 16.61 6.22
CA TYR A 58 11.18 17.61 5.29
C TYR A 58 10.15 18.66 4.87
N ASP A 59 8.88 18.27 4.80
CA ASP A 59 7.76 19.13 4.45
C ASP A 59 6.62 18.89 5.46
N GLN A 60 6.57 19.75 6.48
CA GLN A 60 5.67 19.58 7.61
C GLN A 60 4.20 19.63 7.21
N GLU A 61 3.85 20.43 6.20
CA GLU A 61 2.46 20.55 5.72
C GLU A 61 2.04 19.29 4.98
N LYS A 62 2.89 18.76 4.08
CA LYS A 62 2.62 17.47 3.43
C LYS A 62 2.51 16.33 4.43
N TYR A 63 3.38 16.29 5.43
CA TYR A 63 3.33 15.29 6.50
C TYR A 63 2.01 15.35 7.28
N ARG A 64 1.61 16.54 7.75
CA ARG A 64 0.34 16.73 8.48
C ARG A 64 -0.86 16.35 7.62
N SER A 65 -0.84 16.71 6.33
CA SER A 65 -1.88 16.36 5.37
C SER A 65 -1.98 14.84 5.20
N ALA A 66 -0.84 14.15 5.03
CA ALA A 66 -0.80 12.70 4.88
C ALA A 66 -1.30 11.97 6.13
N VAL A 67 -0.86 12.38 7.33
CA VAL A 67 -1.33 11.79 8.61
C VAL A 67 -2.83 12.00 8.79
N ARG A 68 -3.33 13.21 8.54
CA ARG A 68 -4.76 13.51 8.62
C ARG A 68 -5.57 12.70 7.62
N PHE A 69 -5.05 12.53 6.40
CA PHE A 69 -5.68 11.71 5.39
C PHE A 69 -5.78 10.24 5.84
N LEU A 70 -4.68 9.66 6.36
CA LEU A 70 -4.67 8.28 6.85
C LEU A 70 -5.67 8.07 8.00
N GLN A 71 -5.79 9.04 8.92
CA GLN A 71 -6.81 9.02 9.98
C GLN A 71 -8.24 8.98 9.41
N LYS A 72 -8.56 9.89 8.48
CA LYS A 72 -9.88 9.93 7.83
C LYS A 72 -10.16 8.66 7.01
N PHE A 73 -9.14 8.12 6.34
CA PHE A 73 -9.28 6.89 5.57
C PHE A 73 -9.58 5.69 6.47
N LYS A 74 -8.93 5.60 7.63
CA LYS A 74 -9.25 4.60 8.66
C LYS A 74 -10.70 4.73 9.12
N GLU A 75 -11.15 5.93 9.50
CA GLU A 75 -12.53 6.20 9.92
C GLU A 75 -13.57 5.87 8.84
N MET A 76 -13.26 6.14 7.57
CA MET A 76 -14.08 5.74 6.44
C MET A 76 -14.24 4.21 6.37
N PHE A 77 -13.16 3.44 6.57
CA PHE A 77 -13.24 1.97 6.56
C PHE A 77 -13.91 1.36 7.79
N GLU A 78 -14.01 2.11 8.89
CA GLU A 78 -14.82 1.73 10.07
C GLU A 78 -16.33 1.83 9.80
N THR A 79 -16.75 2.70 8.88
CA THR A 79 -18.15 2.99 8.61
C THR A 79 -18.67 2.43 7.28
N VAL A 80 -17.76 2.15 6.33
CA VAL A 80 -18.14 1.58 5.03
C VAL A 80 -18.81 0.22 5.20
N GLN A 81 -19.89 0.00 4.45
CA GLN A 81 -20.58 -1.29 4.41
C GLN A 81 -20.13 -2.05 3.16
N ILE A 82 -19.66 -3.28 3.36
CA ILE A 82 -19.22 -4.15 2.26
C ILE A 82 -20.15 -5.37 2.18
N GLY A 83 -20.85 -5.51 1.06
CA GLY A 83 -21.85 -6.57 0.85
C GLY A 83 -23.05 -6.36 1.78
N GLY A 84 -23.42 -7.40 2.56
CA GLY A 84 -24.58 -7.37 3.46
C GLY A 84 -24.42 -6.52 4.73
N GLY A 85 -23.39 -5.66 4.82
CA GLY A 85 -23.18 -4.74 5.95
C GLY A 85 -22.44 -5.34 7.15
N GLU A 86 -22.11 -6.63 7.14
CA GLU A 86 -21.23 -7.24 8.14
C GLU A 86 -19.78 -6.77 7.96
N PHE A 87 -19.08 -6.62 9.08
CA PHE A 87 -17.67 -6.24 9.06
C PHE A 87 -16.79 -7.33 8.42
N LYS A 88 -16.06 -6.98 7.36
CA LYS A 88 -15.27 -7.92 6.59
C LYS A 88 -13.79 -7.89 7.00
N PRO A 89 -13.05 -9.01 6.87
CA PRO A 89 -11.62 -9.06 7.21
C PRO A 89 -10.77 -7.99 6.50
N VAL A 90 -11.16 -7.57 5.29
CA VAL A 90 -10.49 -6.48 4.57
C VAL A 90 -10.57 -5.14 5.32
N GLN A 91 -11.70 -4.85 5.99
CA GLN A 91 -11.85 -3.65 6.80
C GLN A 91 -10.91 -3.71 8.01
N THR A 92 -10.89 -4.86 8.71
CA THR A 92 -9.95 -5.10 9.81
C THR A 92 -8.50 -4.89 9.35
N GLY A 93 -8.13 -5.44 8.19
CA GLY A 93 -6.78 -5.34 7.64
C GLY A 93 -6.38 -3.90 7.33
N ILE A 94 -7.27 -3.13 6.70
CA ILE A 94 -7.03 -1.71 6.37
C ILE A 94 -6.92 -0.88 7.64
N ILE A 95 -7.83 -1.08 8.60
CA ILE A 95 -7.84 -0.34 9.87
C ILE A 95 -6.57 -0.64 10.67
N LEU A 96 -6.21 -1.92 10.83
CA LEU A 96 -5.06 -2.34 11.60
C LEU A 96 -3.75 -1.86 10.97
N SER A 97 -3.59 -2.02 9.65
CA SER A 97 -2.40 -1.57 8.94
C SER A 97 -2.23 -0.06 9.02
N THR A 98 -3.32 0.70 8.81
CA THR A 98 -3.29 2.17 8.87
C THR A 98 -2.98 2.66 10.29
N ALA A 99 -3.60 2.08 11.31
CA ALA A 99 -3.30 2.41 12.71
C ALA A 99 -1.84 2.10 13.06
N SER A 100 -1.34 0.94 12.64
CA SER A 100 0.06 0.55 12.87
C SER A 100 1.04 1.53 12.22
N ILE A 101 0.78 1.97 10.99
CA ILE A 101 1.64 2.96 10.32
C ILE A 101 1.57 4.32 11.01
N LEU A 102 0.39 4.78 11.45
CA LEU A 102 0.24 6.03 12.19
C LEU A 102 1.04 6.05 13.50
N ASP A 103 1.08 4.94 14.22
CA ASP A 103 1.85 4.80 15.45
C ASP A 103 3.36 4.65 15.19
N LEU A 104 3.72 3.77 14.25
CA LEU A 104 5.12 3.51 13.90
C LEU A 104 5.82 4.75 13.36
N GLN A 105 5.18 5.47 12.44
CA GLN A 105 5.75 6.68 11.87
C GLN A 105 6.00 7.72 12.98
N HIS A 106 5.07 7.87 13.93
CA HIS A 106 5.19 8.85 14.99
C HIS A 106 6.40 8.51 15.87
N ARG A 107 6.50 7.24 16.28
CA ARG A 107 7.64 6.75 17.06
C ARG A 107 8.96 6.97 16.31
N LEU A 108 9.06 6.54 15.05
CA LEU A 108 10.31 6.62 14.30
C LEU A 108 10.73 8.08 14.05
N LEU A 109 9.79 8.95 13.68
CA LEU A 109 10.10 10.34 13.35
C LEU A 109 10.37 11.19 14.60
N HIS A 110 9.56 11.04 15.66
CA HIS A 110 9.62 11.92 16.83
C HIS A 110 10.43 11.35 18.00
N ASN A 111 10.44 10.03 18.19
CA ASN A 111 11.13 9.43 19.34
C ASN A 111 12.53 8.91 18.98
N GLU A 112 12.69 8.35 17.78
CA GLU A 112 13.95 7.71 17.34
C GLU A 112 14.79 8.62 16.42
N GLY A 113 14.28 9.81 16.04
CA GLY A 113 15.03 10.84 15.33
C GLY A 113 15.19 10.64 13.81
N TYR A 114 14.39 9.76 13.18
CA TYR A 114 14.40 9.60 11.74
C TYR A 114 13.77 10.82 11.03
N LYS A 115 14.26 11.14 9.82
CA LYS A 115 13.74 12.28 9.02
C LYS A 115 12.57 11.90 8.10
N PHE A 116 12.46 10.62 7.75
CA PHE A 116 11.41 10.08 6.90
C PHE A 116 11.24 8.58 7.15
N VAL A 117 10.07 8.05 6.80
CA VAL A 117 9.72 6.63 6.89
C VAL A 117 9.21 6.14 5.54
N LEU A 118 9.90 5.15 4.97
CA LEU A 118 9.48 4.46 3.75
C LEU A 118 8.50 3.35 4.10
N THR A 119 7.22 3.62 3.90
CA THR A 119 6.14 2.69 4.27
C THR A 119 6.17 1.38 3.45
N SER A 120 6.76 1.40 2.25
CA SER A 120 6.98 0.19 1.45
C SER A 120 7.86 -0.86 2.12
N ARG A 121 8.57 -0.53 3.20
CA ARG A 121 9.40 -1.48 3.97
C ARG A 121 8.58 -2.32 4.94
N PHE A 122 7.32 -1.96 5.19
CA PHE A 122 6.41 -2.72 6.02
C PHE A 122 5.49 -3.64 5.20
N THR A 123 5.64 -3.67 3.88
CA THR A 123 4.90 -4.59 3.00
C THR A 123 5.66 -5.90 2.81
N GLN A 124 4.94 -6.94 2.39
CA GLN A 124 5.52 -8.26 2.11
C GLN A 124 6.16 -8.36 0.72
N ASP A 125 6.15 -7.29 -0.08
CA ASP A 125 6.70 -7.26 -1.45
C ASP A 125 8.12 -7.83 -1.53
N SER A 126 8.98 -7.50 -0.56
CA SER A 126 10.37 -7.97 -0.55
C SER A 126 10.46 -9.49 -0.39
N LEU A 127 9.56 -10.07 0.40
CA LEU A 127 9.46 -11.50 0.62
C LEU A 127 8.86 -12.21 -0.60
N GLU A 128 7.85 -11.60 -1.24
CA GLU A 128 7.26 -12.13 -2.47
C GLU A 128 8.25 -12.11 -3.64
N ASN A 129 9.03 -11.04 -3.76
CA ASN A 129 10.12 -10.94 -4.73
C ASN A 129 11.17 -12.03 -4.47
N PHE A 130 11.54 -12.27 -3.21
CA PHE A 130 12.43 -13.36 -2.84
C PHE A 130 11.87 -14.73 -3.25
N PHE A 131 10.59 -15.02 -2.96
CA PHE A 131 9.94 -16.26 -3.39
C PHE A 131 9.87 -16.39 -4.90
N SER A 132 9.75 -15.27 -5.62
CA SER A 132 9.80 -15.26 -7.08
C SER A 132 11.18 -15.69 -7.59
N THR A 133 12.27 -15.21 -6.97
CA THR A 133 13.63 -15.67 -7.28
C THR A 133 13.81 -17.17 -7.02
N VAL A 134 13.26 -17.69 -5.92
CA VAL A 134 13.31 -19.14 -5.64
C VAL A 134 12.54 -19.93 -6.71
N ARG A 135 11.34 -19.46 -7.08
CA ARG A 135 10.47 -20.12 -8.06
C ARG A 135 10.94 -20.03 -9.50
N GLN A 136 11.85 -19.11 -9.83
CA GLN A 136 12.51 -19.07 -11.15
C GLN A 136 13.23 -20.38 -11.48
N ARG A 137 13.74 -21.10 -10.46
CA ARG A 137 14.42 -22.38 -10.63
C ARG A 137 13.45 -23.56 -10.77
N ASN A 138 12.38 -23.55 -9.97
CA ASN A 138 11.30 -24.51 -10.03
C ASN A 138 10.01 -23.80 -9.56
N PRO A 139 8.96 -23.70 -10.39
CA PRO A 139 7.71 -23.01 -10.03
C PRO A 139 7.04 -23.57 -8.76
N ILE A 140 7.18 -24.87 -8.48
CA ILE A 140 6.59 -25.54 -7.32
C ILE A 140 7.68 -26.39 -6.65
N PRO A 141 8.58 -25.76 -5.89
CA PRO A 141 9.68 -26.47 -5.25
C PRO A 141 9.18 -27.30 -4.07
N THR A 142 9.71 -28.53 -3.94
CA THR A 142 9.60 -29.31 -2.71
C THR A 142 10.36 -28.63 -1.56
N PRO A 143 10.10 -28.97 -0.29
CA PRO A 143 10.81 -28.40 0.85
C PRO A 143 12.35 -28.54 0.75
N LEU A 144 12.84 -29.66 0.17
CA LEU A 144 14.27 -29.89 -0.04
C LEU A 144 14.84 -28.94 -1.09
N GLU A 145 14.16 -28.79 -2.23
CA GLU A 145 14.56 -27.87 -3.30
C GLU A 145 14.55 -26.42 -2.84
N PHE A 146 13.53 -26.01 -2.06
CA PHE A 146 13.47 -24.69 -1.45
C PHE A 146 14.66 -24.44 -0.53
N LYS A 147 14.98 -25.40 0.36
CA LYS A 147 16.14 -25.32 1.27
C LYS A 147 17.45 -25.18 0.49
N CYS A 148 17.63 -25.97 -0.56
CA CYS A 148 18.81 -25.90 -1.42
C CYS A 148 18.91 -24.55 -2.15
N ALA A 149 17.80 -24.05 -2.70
CA ALA A 149 17.76 -22.74 -3.35
C ALA A 149 18.10 -21.60 -2.37
N LEU A 150 17.50 -21.62 -1.18
CA LEU A 150 17.79 -20.66 -0.11
C LEU A 150 19.28 -20.65 0.25
N ARG A 151 19.88 -21.84 0.42
CA ARG A 151 21.32 -21.96 0.71
C ARG A 151 22.17 -21.33 -0.40
N ILE A 152 21.85 -21.59 -1.67
CA ILE A 152 22.60 -21.03 -2.80
C ILE A 152 22.46 -19.51 -2.87
N ILE A 153 21.24 -18.98 -2.68
CA ILE A 153 20.99 -17.53 -2.68
C ILE A 153 21.77 -16.86 -1.55
N ALA A 154 21.73 -17.42 -0.33
CA ALA A 154 22.49 -16.91 0.80
C ALA A 154 24.00 -16.93 0.53
N MET A 155 24.53 -18.04 0.03
CA MET A 155 25.93 -18.15 -0.36
C MET A 155 26.32 -17.11 -1.41
N ALA A 156 25.52 -16.94 -2.47
CA ALA A 156 25.82 -15.98 -3.54
C ALA A 156 25.83 -14.52 -3.08
N GLN A 157 24.98 -14.15 -2.12
CA GLN A 157 24.90 -12.78 -1.60
C GLN A 157 25.99 -12.49 -0.56
N TYR A 158 26.31 -13.45 0.32
CA TYR A 158 27.17 -13.21 1.48
C TYR A 158 28.60 -13.75 1.35
N LEU A 159 28.92 -14.60 0.37
CA LEU A 159 30.29 -15.09 0.11
C LEU A 159 31.06 -14.28 -0.95
N ARG A 160 30.58 -13.08 -1.31
CA ARG A 160 31.38 -12.11 -2.07
C ARG A 160 32.37 -11.42 -1.12
N HIS A 161 33.39 -12.17 -0.68
CA HIS A 161 34.61 -11.68 -0.04
C HIS A 161 35.82 -12.37 -0.68
#